data_AF-A0A840NSW8-F1
#
_entry.id   AF-A0A840NSW8-F1
#
_cell.length_a   1.000
_cell.length_b   1.000
_cell.length_c   1.000
_cell.angle_alpha   90.00
_cell.angle_beta   90.00
_cell.angle_gamma   90.00
#
_symmetry.space_group_name_H-M   'P 1'
#
loop_
_entity.id
_entity.type
_entity.pdbx_description
1 polymer ?
#
loop_
_entity_poly.entity_id
_entity_poly.type
_entity_poly.pdbx_seq_one_letter_code
_entity_poly.pdbx_strand_id
1 'polypeptide(L)'
;MILMCLSSVVTSSMGNFFYAPYCQASVYSFTKDISKPGQNSFTASQIRKCFMQNGFTNIKRLRLDDKGIWRALVEFKKCHFFISVDYSGTVSIQNERKKCD
;
A
#
# COMPACT_ATOMS: atom_id res chain seq x y z
N MET A 1 -1.82 -3.98 53.61
CA MET A 1 -3.07 -4.14 52.82
C MET A 1 -3.01 -3.13 51.68
N ILE A 2 -2.44 -3.52 50.55
CA ILE A 2 -2.33 -2.67 49.35
C ILE A 2 -3.54 -3.00 48.49
N LEU A 3 -4.44 -2.02 48.35
CA LEU A 3 -5.66 -2.09 47.58
C LEU A 3 -5.28 -2.00 46.08
N MET A 4 -5.02 -3.14 45.45
CA MET A 4 -4.87 -3.24 43.98
C MET A 4 -6.26 -3.22 43.34
N CYS A 5 -6.89 -2.06 43.33
CA CYS A 5 -7.95 -1.76 42.38
C CYS A 5 -7.34 -0.83 41.34
N LEU A 6 -7.23 -1.29 40.10
CA LEU A 6 -7.30 -0.46 38.90
C LEU A 6 -7.42 -1.40 37.69
N SER A 7 -8.67 -1.57 37.31
CA SER A 7 -9.12 -1.50 35.92
C SER A 7 -8.63 -2.59 34.97
N SER A 8 -9.52 -3.56 34.78
CA SER A 8 -9.69 -4.30 33.54
C SER A 8 -9.72 -3.33 32.35
N VAL A 9 -8.57 -3.04 31.74
CA VAL A 9 -8.55 -2.42 30.42
C VAL A 9 -8.87 -3.52 29.43
N VAL A 10 -10.18 -3.70 29.21
CA VAL A 10 -10.70 -4.32 28.00
C VAL A 10 -10.28 -3.40 26.87
N THR A 11 -9.13 -3.67 26.25
CA THR A 11 -8.78 -3.11 24.94
C THR A 11 -9.69 -3.76 23.91
N SER A 12 -10.93 -3.27 23.89
CA SER A 12 -11.84 -3.44 22.78
C SER A 12 -11.22 -2.77 21.55
N SER A 13 -11.47 -3.37 20.39
CA SER A 13 -10.96 -2.96 19.08
C SER A 13 -9.51 -3.39 18.77
N MET A 14 -9.26 -4.71 18.79
CA MET A 14 -8.54 -5.32 17.67
C MET A 14 -9.39 -5.12 16.41
N GLY A 15 -9.35 -3.90 15.85
CA GLY A 15 -9.71 -3.72 14.47
C GLY A 15 -8.75 -4.61 13.69
N ASN A 16 -9.25 -5.69 13.12
CA ASN A 16 -8.53 -6.50 12.15
C ASN A 16 -8.23 -5.61 10.93
N PHE A 17 -7.26 -4.71 11.07
CA PHE A 17 -6.60 -4.08 9.96
C PHE A 17 -5.80 -5.21 9.32
N PHE A 18 -6.47 -5.94 8.43
CA PHE A 18 -5.96 -7.12 7.75
C PHE A 18 -4.51 -6.90 7.35
N TYR A 19 -3.55 -7.36 8.13
CA TYR A 19 -2.14 -7.18 7.82
C TYR A 19 -1.89 -8.04 6.59
N ALA A 20 -1.84 -7.42 5.41
CA ALA A 20 -1.42 -8.10 4.21
C ALA A 20 0.10 -8.21 4.31
N PRO A 21 0.67 -9.40 4.60
CA PRO A 21 2.12 -9.54 4.74
C PRO A 21 2.87 -9.19 3.44
N TYR A 22 2.14 -9.15 2.32
CA TYR A 22 2.62 -8.77 1.00
C TYR A 22 2.61 -7.26 0.73
N CYS A 23 2.15 -6.44 1.69
CA CYS A 23 2.03 -4.99 1.55
C CYS A 23 3.04 -4.28 2.42
N GLN A 24 4.25 -4.16 1.89
CA GLN A 24 5.27 -3.37 2.54
C GLN A 24 5.17 -1.94 2.05
N ALA A 25 4.65 -1.07 2.90
CA ALA A 25 4.71 0.38 2.73
C ALA A 25 6.18 0.82 2.91
N SER A 26 7.05 0.45 1.98
CA SER A 26 8.43 0.89 1.99
C SER A 26 8.43 2.39 1.71
N VAL A 27 9.07 3.14 2.61
CA VAL A 27 9.45 4.56 2.50
C VAL A 27 9.27 5.09 1.08
N TYR A 28 8.17 5.82 0.88
CA TYR A 28 7.80 6.42 -0.40
C TYR A 28 8.97 7.27 -0.91
N SER A 29 9.81 6.67 -1.75
CA SER A 29 10.99 7.33 -2.30
C SER A 29 10.52 8.06 -3.55
N PHE A 30 10.19 9.34 -3.36
CA PHE A 30 9.43 10.19 -4.29
C PHE A 30 10.11 10.50 -5.63
N THR A 31 11.19 9.82 -6.03
CA THR A 31 12.05 10.36 -7.10
C THR A 31 12.67 9.34 -8.06
N LYS A 32 12.40 8.04 -7.93
CA LYS A 32 12.83 7.06 -8.95
C LYS A 32 12.01 5.78 -8.87
N ASP A 33 11.53 5.27 -10.00
CA ASP A 33 10.99 3.91 -10.07
C ASP A 33 12.14 2.92 -9.80
N ILE A 34 12.23 2.42 -8.57
CA ILE A 34 13.22 1.44 -8.12
C ILE A 34 12.68 0.00 -8.18
N SER A 35 11.53 -0.19 -8.83
CA SER A 35 10.83 -1.48 -8.88
C SER A 35 11.70 -2.54 -9.56
N LYS A 36 11.81 -3.69 -8.91
CA LYS A 36 12.61 -4.81 -9.43
C LYS A 36 11.77 -5.65 -10.39
N PRO A 37 12.23 -5.93 -11.62
CA PRO A 37 11.53 -6.87 -12.50
C PRO A 37 11.57 -8.28 -11.91
N GLY A 38 10.55 -9.09 -12.18
CA GLY A 38 10.47 -10.47 -11.71
C GLY A 38 9.07 -11.07 -11.86
N GLN A 39 8.96 -12.40 -11.84
CA GLN A 39 7.66 -13.06 -11.94
C GLN A 39 6.82 -12.75 -10.70
N ASN A 40 5.66 -12.12 -10.93
CA ASN A 40 4.76 -11.71 -9.86
C ASN A 40 3.71 -12.80 -9.61
N SER A 41 3.54 -13.20 -8.36
CA SER A 41 2.52 -14.17 -7.95
C SER A 41 1.27 -13.53 -7.35
N PHE A 42 1.25 -12.20 -7.18
CA PHE A 42 0.10 -11.50 -6.63
C PHE A 42 -1.03 -11.37 -7.63
N THR A 43 -2.25 -11.52 -7.13
CA THR A 43 -3.48 -11.26 -7.86
C THR A 43 -3.83 -9.77 -7.85
N ALA A 44 -4.60 -9.33 -8.85
CA ALA A 44 -5.11 -7.96 -8.89
C ALA A 44 -5.87 -7.58 -7.59
N SER A 45 -6.61 -8.52 -6.99
CA SER A 45 -7.36 -8.27 -5.75
C SER A 45 -6.44 -8.03 -4.56
N GLN A 46 -5.35 -8.79 -4.44
CA GLN A 46 -4.34 -8.57 -3.39
C GLN A 46 -3.73 -7.18 -3.54
N ILE A 47 -3.33 -6.79 -4.75
CA ILE A 47 -2.74 -5.47 -5.01
C ILE A 47 -3.72 -4.33 -4.72
N ARG A 48 -5.00 -4.46 -5.10
CA ARG A 48 -6.03 -3.46 -4.75
C ARG A 48 -6.14 -3.28 -3.24
N LYS A 49 -6.21 -4.38 -2.49
CA LYS A 49 -6.25 -4.35 -1.02
C LYS A 49 -5.01 -3.67 -0.47
N CYS A 50 -3.86 -3.93 -1.07
CA CYS A 50 -2.59 -3.29 -0.73
C CYS A 50 -2.64 -1.77 -0.81
N PHE A 51 -3.12 -1.27 -1.94
CA PHE A 51 -3.23 0.16 -2.17
C PHE A 51 -4.19 0.82 -1.18
N MET A 52 -5.36 0.20 -0.96
CA MET A 52 -6.34 0.70 0.01
C MET A 52 -5.75 0.77 1.43
N GLN A 53 -4.97 -0.23 1.84
CA GLN A 53 -4.31 -0.26 3.16
C GLN A 53 -3.23 0.80 3.32
N ASN A 54 -2.58 1.18 2.22
CA ASN A 54 -1.63 2.29 2.17
C ASN A 54 -2.30 3.68 2.10
N GLY A 55 -3.64 3.74 2.14
CA GLY A 55 -4.41 4.98 2.08
C GLY A 55 -4.63 5.53 0.67
N PHE A 56 -4.27 4.76 -0.36
CA PHE A 56 -4.57 5.10 -1.74
C PHE A 56 -6.04 4.81 -2.07
N THR A 57 -6.67 5.74 -2.77
CA THR A 57 -8.05 5.64 -3.24
C THR A 57 -8.11 5.75 -4.75
N ASN A 58 -9.32 5.65 -5.32
CA ASN A 58 -9.57 5.90 -6.75
C ASN A 58 -8.63 5.12 -7.70
N ILE A 59 -8.41 3.84 -7.39
CA ILE A 59 -7.45 2.97 -8.09
C ILE A 59 -7.92 2.69 -9.53
N LYS A 60 -7.23 3.28 -10.50
CA LYS A 60 -7.49 3.18 -11.94
C LYS A 60 -6.31 2.53 -12.66
N ARG A 61 -6.58 1.99 -13.86
CA ARG A 61 -5.56 1.43 -14.76
C ARG A 61 -4.65 0.38 -14.11
N LEU A 62 -5.19 -0.38 -13.14
CA LEU A 62 -4.47 -1.47 -12.48
C LEU A 62 -4.17 -2.57 -13.49
N ARG A 63 -2.89 -2.84 -13.72
CA ARG A 63 -2.43 -3.89 -14.64
C ARG A 63 -1.07 -4.43 -14.20
N LEU A 64 -0.82 -5.70 -14.52
CA LEU A 64 0.50 -6.29 -14.49
C LEU A 64 1.19 -5.98 -15.83
N ASP A 65 2.40 -5.44 -15.80
CA ASP A 65 3.18 -5.21 -17.01
C ASP A 65 3.99 -6.46 -17.43
N ASP A 66 4.66 -6.36 -18.57
CA ASP A 66 5.52 -7.39 -19.15
C ASP A 66 6.76 -7.72 -18.29
N LYS A 67 7.11 -6.86 -17.35
CA LYS A 67 8.22 -7.04 -16.40
C LYS A 67 7.77 -7.67 -15.07
N GLY A 68 6.48 -7.98 -14.95
CA GLY A 68 5.89 -8.49 -13.71
C GLY A 68 5.74 -7.42 -12.62
N ILE A 69 5.64 -6.15 -13.01
CA ILE A 69 5.41 -5.04 -12.09
C ILE A 69 3.94 -4.63 -12.19
N TRP A 70 3.25 -4.62 -11.05
CA TRP A 70 1.90 -4.06 -10.98
C TRP A 70 1.97 -2.55 -11.07
N ARG A 71 1.19 -1.95 -11.96
CA ARG A 71 1.10 -0.49 -12.12
C ARG A 71 -0.33 -0.03 -11.94
N ALA A 72 -0.51 1.12 -11.30
CA ALA A 72 -1.81 1.77 -11.17
C ALA A 72 -1.69 3.29 -11.13
N LEU A 73 -2.78 3.95 -11.51
CA LEU A 73 -3.03 5.35 -11.18
C LEU A 73 -3.88 5.36 -9.91
N VAL A 74 -3.44 6.07 -8.89
CA VAL A 74 -4.15 6.18 -7.62
C VAL A 74 -4.29 7.63 -7.19
N GLU A 75 -5.22 7.87 -6.28
CA GLU A 75 -5.37 9.14 -5.61
C GLU A 75 -4.86 9.05 -4.18
N PHE A 76 -4.10 10.05 -3.75
CA PHE A 76 -3.67 10.21 -2.37
C PHE A 76 -3.59 11.70 -2.04
N LYS A 77 -4.25 12.12 -0.96
CA LYS A 77 -4.31 13.53 -0.55
C LYS A 77 -4.72 14.47 -1.70
N LYS A 78 -5.75 14.10 -2.47
CA LYS A 78 -6.27 14.84 -3.65
C LYS A 78 -5.29 14.99 -4.82
N CYS A 79 -4.18 14.26 -4.78
CA CYS A 79 -3.21 14.23 -5.85
C CYS A 79 -3.22 12.85 -6.52
N HIS A 80 -3.07 12.85 -7.83
CA HIS A 80 -2.97 11.62 -8.60
C HIS A 80 -1.51 11.20 -8.72
N PHE A 81 -1.23 9.91 -8.46
CA PHE A 81 0.09 9.32 -8.53
C PHE A 81 0.07 8.06 -9.38
N PHE A 82 1.12 7.88 -10.19
CA PHE A 82 1.43 6.57 -10.74
C PHE A 82 2.25 5.81 -9.71
N ILE A 83 1.79 4.61 -9.38
CA ILE A 83 2.50 3.74 -8.43
C ILE A 83 2.79 2.40 -9.08
N SER A 84 3.87 1.79 -8.63
CA SER A 84 4.32 0.47 -9.00
C SER A 84 4.44 -0.43 -7.78
N VAL A 85 4.17 -1.73 -7.94
CA VAL A 85 4.47 -2.78 -6.96
C VAL A 85 5.25 -3.87 -7.64
N ASP A 86 6.44 -4.15 -7.13
CA ASP A 86 7.27 -5.23 -7.65
C ASP A 86 6.88 -6.62 -7.11
N TYR A 87 7.59 -7.66 -7.53
CA TYR A 87 7.34 -9.03 -7.10
C TYR A 87 7.55 -9.25 -5.58
N SER A 88 8.28 -8.34 -4.90
CA SER A 88 8.54 -8.42 -3.47
C SER A 88 7.45 -7.75 -2.62
N GLY A 89 6.49 -7.08 -3.26
CA GLY A 89 5.46 -6.31 -2.56
C GLY A 89 5.89 -4.90 -2.19
N THR A 90 7.02 -4.42 -2.73
CA THR A 90 7.54 -3.07 -2.48
C THR A 90 6.74 -2.07 -3.30
N VAL A 91 6.12 -1.09 -2.65
CA VAL A 91 5.35 -0.02 -3.30
C VAL A 91 6.26 1.17 -3.62
N SER A 92 6.31 1.57 -4.90
CA SER A 92 7.07 2.72 -5.39
C SER A 92 6.14 3.78 -5.99
N ILE A 93 6.39 5.06 -5.70
CA ILE A 93 5.65 6.19 -6.28
C ILE A 93 6.48 6.83 -7.39
N GLN A 94 5.90 6.96 -8.58
CA GLN A 94 6.48 7.65 -9.71
C GLN A 94 5.92 9.07 -9.74
N ASN A 95 6.76 10.06 -9.39
CA ASN A 95 6.33 11.44 -9.15
C ASN A 95 6.58 12.39 -10.34
N GLU A 96 6.73 11.87 -11.56
CA GLU A 96 7.16 12.70 -12.69
C GLU A 96 6.16 13.80 -13.07
N ARG A 97 4.87 13.64 -12.69
CA ARG A 97 3.83 14.66 -12.89
C ARG A 97 2.77 14.59 -11.78
N LYS A 98 3.08 15.12 -10.60
CA LYS A 98 2.08 15.31 -9.53
C LYS A 98 0.99 16.27 -10.04
N LYS A 99 -0.16 15.75 -10.44
CA LYS A 99 -1.35 16.57 -10.72
C LYS A 99 -2.25 16.52 -9.49
N CYS A 100 -2.21 17.58 -8.70
CA CYS A 100 -3.18 17.82 -7.64
C CYS A 100 -4.24 18.76 -8.17
N ASP A 101 -5.50 18.45 -7.87
CA ASP A 101 -6.63 19.36 -8.08
C ASP A 101 -6.80 20.27 -6.86
#